data_AF-A0A2G5BAD6-F1
#
_entry.id   AF-A0A2G5BAD6-F1
#
_cell.length_a   1.000
_cell.length_b   1.000
_cell.length_c   1.000
_cell.angle_alpha   90.00
_cell.angle_beta   90.00
_cell.angle_gamma   90.00
#
_symmetry.space_group_name_H-M   'P 1'
#
loop_
_entity.id
_entity.type
_entity.pdbx_description
1 polymer ?
#
loop_
_entity_poly.entity_id
_entity_poly.type
_entity_poly.pdbx_seq_one_letter_code
_entity_poly.pdbx_strand_id
1 'polypeptide(L)'
;MAPRGIFRSAHDSLNEIREGERRWDGWNSDATKVANELVNLLLQQHSAQLPAVWHPSLTFMFPDLPRRFEDVNLEESKVKLSQLRNVLDKMRQNVFNIKAAAEKLNKLLLQTDQDTANNTSEDPLFAFGSLRFYAELANGASKAYDCAMDTRYEHISELENTIKHFEGVSDVLPSGALDSDGQLVKLLIWQHSPGLKDSQLDVCGRNAIITLADFDELLALES
;
A
#
# COMPACT_ATOMS: atom_id res chain seq x y z
N MET A 1 33.99 13.36 -15.29
CA MET A 1 33.22 12.25 -15.89
C MET A 1 32.92 11.20 -14.83
N ALA A 2 31.66 11.09 -14.37
CA ALA A 2 31.27 9.98 -13.50
C ALA A 2 31.40 8.65 -14.28
N PRO A 3 31.95 7.58 -13.68
CA PRO A 3 32.16 6.33 -14.39
C PRO A 3 30.83 5.72 -14.86
N ARG A 4 30.77 5.26 -16.11
CA ARG A 4 29.58 4.64 -16.77
C ARG A 4 28.84 3.59 -15.92
N GLY A 5 29.54 2.95 -14.96
CA GLY A 5 28.93 2.01 -14.01
C GLY A 5 27.97 2.66 -13.00
N ILE A 6 28.20 3.91 -12.59
CA ILE A 6 27.34 4.64 -11.64
C ILE A 6 26.01 4.99 -12.31
N PHE A 7 26.04 5.48 -13.55
CA PHE A 7 24.83 5.81 -14.32
C PHE A 7 23.95 4.60 -14.56
N ARG A 8 24.53 3.47 -14.99
CA ARG A 8 23.79 2.21 -15.15
C ARG A 8 23.18 1.75 -13.82
N SER A 9 23.95 1.78 -12.74
CA SER A 9 23.47 1.36 -11.42
C SER A 9 22.34 2.26 -10.88
N ALA A 10 22.41 3.57 -11.15
CA ALA A 10 21.35 4.52 -10.81
C ALA A 10 20.09 4.27 -11.65
N HIS A 11 20.24 4.06 -12.96
CA HIS A 11 19.14 3.71 -13.85
C HIS A 11 18.43 2.43 -13.45
N ASP A 12 19.18 1.37 -13.15
CA ASP A 12 18.64 0.09 -12.71
C ASP A 12 17.82 0.26 -11.42
N SER A 13 18.33 1.04 -10.47
CA SER A 13 17.65 1.31 -9.20
C SER A 13 16.36 2.12 -9.39
N LEU A 14 16.33 3.07 -10.33
CA LEU A 14 15.12 3.83 -10.67
C LEU A 14 14.07 2.96 -11.38
N ASN A 15 14.51 2.03 -12.23
CA ASN A 15 13.63 1.04 -12.84
C ASN A 15 13.01 0.10 -11.81
N GLU A 16 13.81 -0.41 -10.87
CA GLU A 16 13.35 -1.24 -9.77
C GLU A 16 12.27 -0.52 -8.95
N ILE A 17 12.44 0.77 -8.66
CA ILE A 17 11.45 1.59 -7.96
C ILE A 17 10.16 1.67 -8.77
N ARG A 18 10.22 2.07 -10.05
CA ARG A 18 9.01 2.19 -10.90
C ARG A 18 8.27 0.86 -11.07
N GLU A 19 8.99 -0.23 -11.26
CA GLU A 19 8.38 -1.56 -11.32
C GLU A 19 7.68 -1.89 -9.99
N GLY A 20 8.32 -1.54 -8.87
CA GLY A 20 7.73 -1.65 -7.55
C GLY A 20 6.44 -0.84 -7.41
N GLU A 21 6.43 0.42 -7.86
CA GLU A 21 5.23 1.27 -7.85
C GLU A 21 4.09 0.67 -8.68
N ARG A 22 4.38 0.14 -9.87
CA ARG A 22 3.37 -0.52 -10.71
C ARG A 22 2.78 -1.76 -10.05
N ARG A 23 3.62 -2.59 -9.40
CA ARG A 23 3.16 -3.75 -8.64
C ARG A 23 2.29 -3.31 -7.45
N TRP A 24 2.70 -2.25 -6.76
CA TRP A 24 1.93 -1.65 -5.68
C TRP A 24 0.54 -1.24 -6.14
N ASP A 25 0.42 -0.47 -7.23
CA ASP A 25 -0.88 -0.01 -7.73
C ASP A 25 -1.83 -1.17 -8.04
N GLY A 26 -1.32 -2.21 -8.71
CA GLY A 26 -2.10 -3.42 -9.01
C GLY A 26 -2.59 -4.12 -7.75
N TRP A 27 -1.69 -4.37 -6.79
CA TRP A 27 -2.06 -5.04 -5.54
C TRP A 27 -2.92 -4.18 -4.62
N ASN A 28 -2.75 -2.85 -4.64
CA ASN A 28 -3.56 -1.95 -3.83
C ASN A 28 -5.03 -1.94 -4.28
N SER A 29 -5.27 -1.98 -5.60
CA SER A 29 -6.62 -2.13 -6.15
C SER A 29 -7.26 -3.45 -5.69
N ASP A 30 -6.52 -4.56 -5.81
CA ASP A 30 -7.00 -5.87 -5.38
C ASP A 30 -7.25 -5.94 -3.86
N ALA A 31 -6.32 -5.40 -3.06
CA ALA A 31 -6.42 -5.35 -1.60
C ALA A 31 -7.64 -4.53 -1.16
N THR A 32 -7.85 -3.36 -1.75
CA THR A 32 -9.00 -2.49 -1.44
C THR A 32 -10.31 -3.20 -1.76
N LYS A 33 -10.39 -3.93 -2.89
CA LYS A 33 -11.57 -4.71 -3.24
C LYS A 33 -11.85 -5.80 -2.20
N VAL A 34 -10.83 -6.59 -1.83
CA VAL A 34 -10.97 -7.67 -0.84
C VAL A 34 -11.34 -7.10 0.53
N ALA A 35 -10.74 -5.98 0.94
CA ALA A 35 -11.06 -5.31 2.20
C ALA A 35 -12.50 -4.79 2.22
N ASN A 36 -12.98 -4.20 1.13
CA ASN A 36 -14.37 -3.76 1.01
C ASN A 36 -15.35 -4.95 1.09
N GLU A 37 -15.05 -6.07 0.42
CA GLU A 37 -15.85 -7.30 0.53
C GLU A 37 -15.89 -7.81 1.98
N LEU A 38 -14.74 -7.81 2.67
CA LEU A 38 -14.66 -8.21 4.08
C LEU A 38 -15.47 -7.29 5.00
N VAL A 39 -15.32 -5.97 4.86
CA VAL A 39 -16.10 -4.98 5.64
C VAL A 39 -17.59 -5.21 5.45
N ASN A 40 -18.04 -5.43 4.22
CA ASN A 40 -19.45 -5.68 3.93
C ASN A 40 -19.96 -6.98 4.59
N LEU A 41 -19.17 -8.06 4.59
CA LEU A 41 -19.53 -9.29 5.29
C LEU A 41 -19.68 -9.06 6.79
N LEU A 42 -18.77 -8.30 7.42
CA LEU A 42 -18.83 -7.99 8.84
C LEU A 42 -20.02 -7.09 9.21
N LEU A 43 -20.35 -6.11 8.36
CA LEU A 43 -21.55 -5.27 8.54
C LEU A 43 -22.84 -6.07 8.38
N GLN A 44 -22.87 -7.02 7.43
CA GLN A 44 -23.99 -7.94 7.26
C GLN A 44 -24.14 -8.89 8.44
N GLN A 45 -23.03 -9.42 8.96
CA GLN A 45 -22.99 -10.24 10.18
C GLN A 45 -23.60 -9.46 11.35
N HIS A 46 -23.19 -8.20 11.53
CA HIS A 46 -23.74 -7.35 12.58
C HIS A 46 -25.24 -7.09 12.41
N SER A 47 -25.66 -6.76 11.20
CA SER A 47 -27.07 -6.49 10.89
C SER A 47 -27.94 -7.73 11.12
N ALA A 48 -27.43 -8.93 10.82
CA ALA A 48 -28.12 -10.19 11.04
C ALA A 48 -28.39 -10.51 12.52
N GLN A 49 -27.67 -9.88 13.46
CA GLN A 49 -27.95 -10.02 14.89
C GLN A 49 -29.25 -9.29 15.30
N LEU A 50 -29.75 -8.37 14.45
CA LEU A 50 -30.98 -7.62 14.71
C LEU A 50 -32.21 -8.44 14.30
N PRO A 51 -33.13 -8.77 15.23
CA PRO A 51 -34.32 -9.56 14.89
C PRO A 51 -35.19 -8.94 13.80
N ALA A 52 -35.17 -7.61 13.66
CA ALA A 52 -35.95 -6.86 12.68
C ALA A 52 -35.52 -7.10 11.22
N VAL A 53 -34.30 -7.60 10.98
CA VAL A 53 -33.81 -7.94 9.63
C VAL A 53 -34.44 -9.23 9.13
N TRP A 54 -34.90 -10.09 10.03
CA TRP A 54 -35.48 -11.38 9.69
C TRP A 54 -37.00 -11.31 9.59
N HIS A 55 -37.54 -11.70 8.43
CA HIS A 55 -38.99 -11.82 8.28
C HIS A 55 -39.52 -12.96 9.18
N PRO A 56 -40.55 -12.73 10.04
CA PRO A 56 -41.04 -13.73 10.99
C PRO A 56 -41.45 -15.06 10.35
N SER A 57 -42.04 -15.03 9.15
CA SER A 57 -42.41 -16.26 8.44
C SER A 57 -41.20 -17.06 7.94
N LEU A 58 -40.07 -16.40 7.65
CA LEU A 58 -38.84 -17.09 7.24
C LEU A 58 -38.19 -17.79 8.43
N THR A 59 -38.10 -17.13 9.58
CA THR A 59 -37.55 -17.75 10.81
C THR A 59 -38.47 -18.81 11.39
N PHE A 60 -39.79 -18.72 11.16
CA PHE A 60 -40.71 -19.81 11.50
C PHE A 60 -40.51 -21.05 10.62
N MET A 61 -40.40 -20.88 9.30
CA MET A 61 -40.19 -22.01 8.37
C MET A 61 -38.77 -22.57 8.41
N PHE A 62 -37.78 -21.73 8.73
CA PHE A 62 -36.36 -22.08 8.80
C PHE A 62 -35.74 -21.53 10.09
N PRO A 63 -35.94 -22.21 11.24
CA PRO A 63 -35.48 -21.73 12.54
C PRO A 63 -33.96 -21.56 12.64
N ASP A 64 -33.22 -22.41 11.92
CA ASP A 64 -31.75 -22.38 11.90
C ASP A 64 -31.17 -21.36 10.91
N LEU A 65 -32.00 -20.65 10.14
CA LEU A 65 -31.54 -19.74 9.08
C LEU A 65 -30.58 -18.65 9.60
N PRO A 66 -30.88 -17.94 10.71
CA PRO A 66 -29.98 -16.91 11.21
C PRO A 66 -28.60 -17.47 11.58
N ARG A 67 -28.58 -18.60 12.30
CA ARG A 67 -27.33 -19.25 12.69
C ARG A 67 -26.52 -19.73 11.48
N ARG A 68 -27.17 -20.35 10.50
CA ARG A 68 -26.48 -20.79 9.27
C ARG A 68 -25.93 -19.62 8.47
N PHE A 69 -26.65 -18.51 8.43
CA PHE A 69 -26.18 -17.28 7.81
C PHE A 69 -24.93 -16.74 8.52
N GLU A 70 -24.96 -16.67 9.86
CA GLU A 70 -23.82 -16.27 10.68
C GLU A 70 -22.59 -17.17 10.45
N ASP A 71 -22.78 -18.49 10.40
CA ASP A 71 -21.70 -19.46 10.18
C ASP A 71 -21.06 -19.28 8.79
N VAL A 72 -21.88 -19.12 7.74
CA VAL A 72 -21.41 -18.95 6.36
C VAL A 72 -20.65 -17.63 6.20
N ASN A 73 -21.21 -16.53 6.69
CA ASN A 73 -20.58 -15.21 6.59
C ASN A 73 -19.28 -15.12 7.40
N LEU A 74 -19.21 -15.78 8.56
CA LEU A 74 -18.00 -15.85 9.37
C LEU A 74 -16.90 -16.62 8.66
N GLU A 75 -17.22 -17.76 8.04
CA GLU A 75 -16.24 -18.54 7.27
C GLU A 75 -15.76 -17.75 6.03
N GLU A 76 -16.67 -17.09 5.32
CA GLU A 76 -16.28 -16.24 4.19
C GLU A 76 -15.41 -15.06 4.64
N SER A 77 -15.72 -14.44 5.78
CA SER A 77 -14.91 -13.36 6.36
C SER A 77 -13.47 -13.82 6.66
N LYS A 78 -13.29 -15.05 7.17
CA LYS A 78 -11.94 -15.62 7.39
C LYS A 78 -11.18 -15.84 6.10
N VAL A 79 -11.85 -16.34 5.06
CA VAL A 79 -11.26 -16.51 3.73
C VAL A 79 -10.80 -15.15 3.18
N LYS A 80 -11.66 -14.11 3.27
CA LYS A 80 -11.29 -12.75 2.83
C LYS A 80 -10.17 -12.16 3.65
N LEU A 81 -10.15 -12.33 4.97
CA LEU A 81 -9.05 -11.90 5.83
C LEU A 81 -7.72 -12.57 5.44
N SER A 82 -7.74 -13.88 5.14
CA SER A 82 -6.56 -14.61 4.68
C SER A 82 -6.08 -14.10 3.32
N GLN A 83 -6.98 -13.91 2.36
CA GLN A 83 -6.67 -13.32 1.05
C GLN A 83 -6.03 -11.94 1.21
N LEU A 84 -6.61 -11.11 2.08
CA LEU A 84 -6.13 -9.76 2.35
C LEU A 84 -4.71 -9.79 2.92
N ARG A 85 -4.44 -10.59 3.96
CA ARG A 85 -3.10 -10.78 4.53
C ARG A 85 -2.07 -11.20 3.48
N ASN A 86 -2.43 -12.17 2.63
CA ASN A 86 -1.55 -12.63 1.56
C ASN A 86 -1.18 -11.52 0.56
N VAL A 87 -2.12 -10.61 0.25
CA VAL A 87 -1.83 -9.46 -0.62
C VAL A 87 -0.93 -8.47 0.10
N LEU A 88 -1.17 -8.18 1.38
CA LEU A 88 -0.32 -7.25 2.14
C LEU A 88 1.09 -7.76 2.37
N ASP A 89 1.29 -9.06 2.57
CA ASP A 89 2.64 -9.61 2.69
C ASP A 89 3.44 -9.43 1.40
N LYS A 90 2.78 -9.54 0.23
CA LYS A 90 3.39 -9.21 -1.07
C LYS A 90 3.70 -7.71 -1.17
N MET A 91 2.75 -6.86 -0.79
CA MET A 91 2.95 -5.41 -0.77
C MET A 91 4.14 -5.03 0.12
N ARG A 92 4.22 -5.59 1.33
CA ARG A 92 5.32 -5.39 2.28
C ARG A 92 6.67 -5.79 1.68
N GLN A 93 6.73 -6.96 1.04
CA GLN A 93 7.95 -7.40 0.37
C GLN A 93 8.38 -6.43 -0.73
N ASN A 94 7.43 -5.88 -1.47
CA ASN A 94 7.72 -4.89 -2.48
C ASN A 94 8.17 -3.54 -1.90
N VAL A 95 7.63 -3.11 -0.75
CA VAL A 95 8.15 -1.94 -0.02
C VAL A 95 9.61 -2.17 0.38
N PHE A 96 9.98 -3.36 0.85
CA PHE A 96 11.39 -3.68 1.14
C PHE A 96 12.28 -3.60 -0.11
N ASN A 97 11.79 -4.02 -1.27
CA ASN A 97 12.54 -3.93 -2.53
C ASN A 97 12.73 -2.45 -2.96
N ILE A 98 11.67 -1.64 -2.90
CA ILE A 98 11.74 -0.20 -3.20
C ILE A 98 12.71 0.52 -2.26
N LYS A 99 12.68 0.18 -0.97
CA LYS A 99 13.64 0.66 0.03
C LYS A 99 15.08 0.35 -0.34
N ALA A 100 15.36 -0.92 -0.66
CA ALA A 100 16.71 -1.35 -1.01
C ALA A 100 17.24 -0.60 -2.25
N ALA A 101 16.38 -0.37 -3.25
CA ALA A 101 16.72 0.42 -4.44
C ALA A 101 16.96 1.91 -4.11
N ALA A 102 16.14 2.51 -3.24
CA ALA A 102 16.34 3.88 -2.76
C ALA A 102 17.65 4.04 -1.97
N GLU A 103 17.96 3.09 -1.09
CA GLU A 103 19.24 3.06 -0.35
C GLU A 103 20.45 2.91 -1.29
N LYS A 104 20.33 2.11 -2.34
CA LYS A 104 21.35 1.97 -3.37
C LYS A 104 21.59 3.29 -4.10
N LEU A 105 20.54 4.02 -4.47
CA LEU A 105 20.64 5.37 -5.04
C LEU A 105 21.35 6.35 -4.12
N ASN A 106 21.00 6.37 -2.82
CA ASN A 106 21.68 7.22 -1.84
C ASN A 106 23.17 6.88 -1.70
N LYS A 107 23.54 5.59 -1.71
CA LYS A 107 24.93 5.17 -1.65
C LYS A 107 25.72 5.65 -2.87
N LEU A 108 25.11 5.56 -4.06
CA LEU A 108 25.72 6.07 -5.29
C LEU A 108 25.91 7.60 -5.22
N LEU A 109 24.94 8.34 -4.69
CA LEU A 109 25.04 9.78 -4.49
C LEU A 109 26.23 10.14 -3.59
N LEU A 110 26.35 9.48 -2.43
CA LEU A 110 27.46 9.72 -1.50
C LEU A 110 28.83 9.42 -2.11
N GLN A 111 28.92 8.37 -2.94
CA GLN A 111 30.15 8.04 -3.67
C GLN A 111 30.49 9.12 -4.70
N THR A 112 29.51 9.59 -5.48
CA THR A 112 29.73 10.68 -6.43
C THR A 112 30.13 11.98 -5.75
N ASP A 113 29.49 12.35 -4.63
CA ASP A 113 29.79 13.57 -3.88
C ASP A 113 31.24 13.55 -3.33
N GLN A 114 31.70 12.40 -2.80
CA GLN A 114 33.06 12.19 -2.33
C GLN A 114 34.10 12.26 -3.46
N ASP A 115 33.78 11.74 -4.65
CA ASP A 115 34.67 11.78 -5.82
C ASP A 115 34.79 13.20 -6.42
N THR A 116 33.72 13.99 -6.40
CA THR A 116 33.75 15.42 -6.79
C THR A 116 34.45 16.32 -5.76
N ALA A 117 34.41 16.00 -4.47
CA ALA A 117 35.14 16.75 -3.45
C ALA A 117 36.66 16.58 -3.56
N ASN A 118 37.11 15.45 -4.13
CA ASN A 118 38.53 15.13 -4.30
C ASN A 118 39.11 15.53 -5.67
N ASN A 119 38.28 15.89 -6.65
CA ASN A 119 38.70 16.30 -7.98
C ASN A 119 37.92 17.53 -8.43
N THR A 120 38.60 18.68 -8.61
CA THR A 120 38.05 19.89 -9.25
C THR A 120 37.76 19.63 -10.72
N SER A 121 36.63 18.99 -11.00
CA SER A 121 36.07 18.84 -12.35
C SER A 121 34.68 19.46 -12.33
N GLU A 122 34.60 20.70 -12.82
CA GLU A 122 33.37 21.23 -13.38
C GLU A 122 33.05 20.40 -14.64
N ASP A 123 32.05 19.50 -14.58
CA ASP A 123 31.23 19.04 -15.73
C ASP A 123 30.45 17.74 -15.43
N PRO A 124 29.30 17.47 -16.09
CA PRO A 124 28.05 18.23 -16.09
C PRO A 124 26.91 17.24 -15.82
N LEU A 125 26.58 16.96 -14.57
CA LEU A 125 25.62 15.88 -14.26
C LEU A 125 24.15 16.24 -14.54
N PHE A 126 23.85 17.44 -15.05
CA PHE A 126 22.50 17.99 -15.00
C PHE A 126 22.10 18.67 -16.31
N ALA A 127 21.28 17.94 -17.10
CA ALA A 127 20.39 18.58 -18.06
C ALA A 127 18.93 18.62 -17.55
N PHE A 128 18.45 17.64 -16.73
CA PHE A 128 17.01 17.58 -16.39
C PHE A 128 16.62 17.12 -14.96
N GLY A 129 17.57 17.03 -14.02
CA GLY A 129 17.27 16.76 -12.60
C GLY A 129 18.44 16.09 -11.91
N SER A 130 18.72 16.43 -10.66
CA SER A 130 19.92 15.92 -10.01
C SER A 130 19.77 14.48 -9.51
N LEU A 131 20.83 13.65 -9.58
CA LEU A 131 20.83 12.33 -8.92
C LEU A 131 20.37 12.43 -7.46
N ARG A 132 20.72 13.55 -6.82
CA ARG A 132 20.23 13.95 -5.51
C ARG A 132 18.71 14.11 -5.46
N PHE A 133 18.11 14.83 -6.40
CA PHE A 133 16.66 14.97 -6.52
C PHE A 133 15.97 13.60 -6.67
N TYR A 134 16.50 12.71 -7.50
CA TYR A 134 15.96 11.36 -7.67
C TYR A 134 16.10 10.50 -6.40
N ALA A 135 17.23 10.60 -5.69
CA ALA A 135 17.44 9.91 -4.43
C ALA A 135 16.50 10.44 -3.32
N GLU A 136 16.29 11.76 -3.25
CA GLU A 136 15.33 12.39 -2.34
C GLU A 136 13.90 11.93 -2.64
N LEU A 137 13.51 11.85 -3.91
CA LEU A 137 12.20 11.35 -4.31
C LEU A 137 12.01 9.87 -3.94
N ALA A 138 12.99 9.02 -4.25
CA ALA A 138 12.96 7.59 -3.92
C ALA A 138 12.80 7.35 -2.41
N ASN A 139 13.50 8.14 -1.59
CA ASN A 139 13.34 8.10 -0.13
C ASN A 139 11.94 8.56 0.31
N GLY A 140 11.40 9.60 -0.33
CA GLY A 140 10.03 10.07 -0.08
C GLY A 140 9.00 9.00 -0.37
N ALA A 141 9.06 8.40 -1.56
CA ALA A 141 8.18 7.30 -1.98
C ALA A 141 8.28 6.11 -1.01
N SER A 142 9.50 5.70 -0.65
CA SER A 142 9.72 4.62 0.31
C SER A 142 9.06 4.88 1.67
N LYS A 143 9.18 6.10 2.22
CA LYS A 143 8.56 6.45 3.51
C LYS A 143 7.04 6.48 3.42
N ALA A 144 6.51 7.00 2.30
CA ALA A 144 5.07 7.02 2.06
C ALA A 144 4.50 5.60 2.01
N TYR A 145 5.21 4.66 1.34
CA TYR A 145 4.82 3.26 1.30
C TYR A 145 4.87 2.54 2.65
N ASP A 146 5.83 2.88 3.52
CA ASP A 146 5.84 2.35 4.89
C ASP A 146 4.62 2.80 5.68
N CYS A 147 4.38 4.11 5.73
CA CYS A 147 3.25 4.68 6.47
C CYS A 147 1.93 4.09 5.95
N ALA A 148 1.82 3.97 4.63
CA ALA A 148 0.71 3.32 3.96
C ALA A 148 0.53 1.85 4.40
N MET A 149 1.60 1.09 4.58
CA MET A 149 1.54 -0.28 5.10
C MET A 149 1.12 -0.33 6.57
N ASP A 150 1.66 0.57 7.40
CA ASP A 150 1.33 0.63 8.83
C ASP A 150 -0.17 0.86 9.04
N THR A 151 -0.75 1.86 8.37
CA THR A 151 -2.19 2.14 8.44
C THR A 151 -3.04 0.94 7.98
N ARG A 152 -2.59 0.20 6.97
CA ARG A 152 -3.34 -0.97 6.51
C ARG A 152 -3.25 -2.14 7.48
N TYR A 153 -2.08 -2.37 8.09
CA TYR A 153 -1.92 -3.39 9.12
C TYR A 153 -2.74 -3.09 10.38
N GLU A 154 -2.81 -1.82 10.78
CA GLU A 154 -3.71 -1.37 11.86
C GLU A 154 -5.16 -1.70 11.53
N HIS A 155 -5.63 -1.31 10.35
CA HIS A 155 -7.00 -1.61 9.92
C HIS A 155 -7.28 -3.12 9.87
N ILE A 156 -6.36 -3.94 9.37
CA ILE A 156 -6.51 -5.40 9.35
C ILE A 156 -6.58 -5.98 10.75
N SER A 157 -5.79 -5.46 11.70
CA SER A 157 -5.84 -5.87 13.10
C SER A 157 -7.23 -5.61 13.69
N GLU A 158 -7.85 -4.47 13.37
CA GLU A 158 -9.23 -4.18 13.78
C GLU A 158 -10.23 -5.16 13.15
N LEU A 159 -10.13 -5.44 11.85
CA LEU A 159 -11.01 -6.40 11.17
C LEU A 159 -10.87 -7.81 11.74
N GLU A 160 -9.64 -8.23 12.05
CA GLU A 160 -9.35 -9.50 12.70
C GLU A 160 -9.96 -9.59 14.10
N ASN A 161 -9.83 -8.53 14.90
CA ASN A 161 -10.43 -8.49 16.24
C ASN A 161 -11.96 -8.51 16.18
N THR A 162 -12.54 -7.94 15.12
CA THR A 162 -13.98 -7.99 14.85
C THR A 162 -14.43 -9.42 14.51
N ILE A 163 -13.66 -10.14 13.69
CA ILE A 163 -13.89 -11.57 13.44
C ILE A 163 -13.81 -12.37 14.74
N LYS A 164 -12.76 -12.17 15.55
CA LYS A 164 -12.61 -12.85 16.86
C LYS A 164 -13.79 -12.56 17.80
N HIS A 165 -14.36 -11.36 17.72
CA HIS A 165 -15.57 -11.02 18.46
C HIS A 165 -16.77 -11.85 18.00
N PHE A 166 -17.01 -11.95 16.68
CA PHE A 166 -18.08 -12.80 16.15
C PHE A 166 -17.84 -14.30 16.39
N GLU A 167 -16.60 -14.75 16.54
CA GLU A 167 -16.28 -16.12 16.95
C GLU A 167 -16.55 -16.40 18.45
N GLY A 168 -16.85 -15.37 19.25
CA GLY A 168 -16.94 -15.50 20.71
C GLY A 168 -15.58 -15.72 21.39
N VAL A 169 -14.47 -15.43 20.70
CA VAL A 169 -13.10 -15.53 21.23
C VAL A 169 -12.70 -14.24 21.96
N SER A 170 -13.34 -13.11 21.64
CA SER A 170 -13.12 -11.80 22.27
C SER A 170 -14.43 -11.12 22.64
N ASP A 171 -14.57 -10.71 23.90
CA ASP A 171 -15.71 -9.88 24.34
C ASP A 171 -15.56 -8.41 23.92
N VAL A 172 -14.38 -8.01 23.45
CA VAL A 172 -14.08 -6.63 23.06
C VAL A 172 -14.32 -6.47 21.57
N LEU A 173 -15.36 -5.71 21.23
CA LEU A 173 -15.55 -5.15 19.90
C LEU A 173 -14.67 -3.89 19.77
N PRO A 174 -13.78 -3.79 18.76
CA PRO A 174 -12.98 -2.59 18.56
C PRO A 174 -13.89 -1.36 18.31
N SER A 175 -13.54 -0.22 18.91
CA SER A 175 -14.30 1.02 18.72
C SER A 175 -14.33 1.41 17.24
N GLY A 176 -15.53 1.56 16.66
CA GLY A 176 -15.70 1.90 15.24
C GLY A 176 -15.46 0.75 14.25
N ALA A 177 -15.28 -0.49 14.72
CA ALA A 177 -15.13 -1.67 13.85
C ALA A 177 -16.33 -1.93 12.92
N LEU A 178 -17.54 -1.60 13.40
CA LEU A 178 -18.80 -1.80 12.69
C LEU A 178 -19.47 -0.45 12.35
N ASP A 179 -18.75 0.66 12.51
CA ASP A 179 -19.21 1.97 12.05
C ASP A 179 -19.00 2.06 10.54
N SER A 180 -20.09 1.95 9.77
CA SER A 180 -20.05 1.98 8.31
C SER A 180 -19.30 3.20 7.77
N ASP A 181 -19.51 4.38 8.35
CA ASP A 181 -18.88 5.62 7.87
C ASP A 181 -17.38 5.60 8.17
N GLY A 182 -16.98 5.17 9.37
CA GLY A 182 -15.58 4.97 9.74
C GLY A 182 -14.86 3.95 8.86
N GLN A 183 -15.52 2.83 8.52
CA GLN A 183 -14.96 1.81 7.62
C GLN A 183 -14.82 2.32 6.18
N LEU A 184 -15.79 3.09 5.68
CA LEU A 184 -15.70 3.74 4.37
C LEU A 184 -14.55 4.74 4.32
N VAL A 185 -14.35 5.54 5.38
CA VAL A 185 -13.20 6.45 5.48
C VAL A 185 -11.88 5.69 5.41
N LYS A 186 -11.75 4.56 6.11
CA LYS A 186 -10.54 3.72 6.05
C LYS A 186 -10.30 3.15 4.65
N LEU A 187 -11.34 2.67 3.97
CA LEU A 187 -11.25 2.18 2.59
C LEU A 187 -10.92 3.29 1.59
N LEU A 188 -11.47 4.49 1.77
CA LEU A 188 -11.09 5.67 0.99
C LEU A 188 -9.62 6.02 1.23
N ILE A 189 -9.16 5.97 2.48
CA ILE A 189 -7.73 6.13 2.79
C ILE A 189 -6.94 5.06 2.04
N TRP A 190 -7.34 3.80 1.97
CA TRP A 190 -6.60 2.78 1.21
C TRP A 190 -6.55 3.06 -0.30
N GLN A 191 -7.67 3.48 -0.87
CA GLN A 191 -7.80 3.79 -2.29
C GLN A 191 -6.96 5.02 -2.67
N HIS A 192 -6.83 5.98 -1.76
CA HIS A 192 -6.10 7.23 -1.98
C HIS A 192 -4.70 7.25 -1.33
N SER A 193 -4.36 6.25 -0.53
CA SER A 193 -3.05 6.06 0.10
C SER A 193 -2.06 5.63 -0.97
N PRO A 194 -0.91 6.29 -0.99
CA PRO A 194 -0.43 7.06 -2.13
C PRO A 194 -0.55 6.26 -3.43
N GLY A 195 -1.55 6.65 -4.23
CA GLY A 195 -1.35 6.68 -5.67
C GLY A 195 -0.40 7.84 -5.93
N LEU A 196 0.88 7.54 -6.15
CA LEU A 196 1.92 8.55 -6.43
C LEU A 196 1.55 9.50 -7.56
N LYS A 197 0.55 9.16 -8.39
CA LYS A 197 0.14 9.91 -9.57
C LYS A 197 -0.79 11.10 -9.37
N ASP A 198 -1.50 11.27 -8.26
CA ASP A 198 -2.45 12.41 -8.15
C ASP A 198 -2.76 12.93 -6.73
N SER A 199 -2.37 12.25 -5.65
CA SER A 199 -2.75 12.71 -4.30
C SER A 199 -1.74 13.70 -3.71
N GLN A 200 -2.00 15.00 -3.90
CA GLN A 200 -1.49 16.09 -3.06
C GLN A 200 -2.08 16.07 -1.62
N LEU A 201 -2.51 14.92 -1.11
CA LEU A 201 -3.01 14.84 0.27
C LEU A 201 -1.82 14.71 1.22
N ASP A 202 -1.57 15.86 1.85
CA ASP A 202 -0.56 16.17 2.85
C ASP A 202 -0.74 15.37 4.15
N VAL A 203 -0.59 14.05 4.08
CA VAL A 203 -0.47 13.19 5.27
C VAL A 203 1.01 12.93 5.59
N CYS A 204 1.93 13.19 4.66
CA CYS A 204 3.38 12.96 4.85
C CYS A 204 4.33 13.94 4.13
N GLY A 205 3.86 15.09 3.62
CA GLY A 205 4.73 16.16 3.11
C GLY A 205 5.40 15.92 1.73
N ARG A 206 4.85 16.59 0.71
CA ARG A 206 5.39 17.05 -0.60
C ARG A 206 5.78 16.07 -1.74
N ASN A 207 5.10 16.36 -2.87
CA ASN A 207 5.48 16.62 -4.27
C ASN A 207 6.28 15.65 -5.19
N ALA A 208 5.56 15.30 -6.26
CA ALA A 208 5.94 15.19 -7.68
C ALA A 208 6.18 13.79 -8.27
N ILE A 209 5.57 13.58 -9.44
CA ILE A 209 5.62 12.39 -10.27
C ILE A 209 6.71 12.56 -11.30
N ILE A 210 7.55 11.56 -11.48
CA ILE A 210 8.55 11.50 -12.55
C ILE A 210 8.19 10.34 -13.48
N THR A 211 8.33 10.57 -14.79
CA THR A 211 8.16 9.56 -15.83
C THR A 211 9.51 9.04 -16.33
N LEU A 212 9.64 7.71 -16.42
CA LEU A 212 10.87 7.06 -16.91
C LEU A 212 11.20 7.34 -18.39
N ALA A 213 10.23 7.87 -19.14
CA ALA A 213 10.44 8.35 -20.51
C ALA A 213 11.54 9.41 -20.57
N ASP A 214 11.64 10.25 -19.53
CA ASP A 214 12.66 11.29 -19.41
C ASP A 214 14.07 10.70 -19.21
N PHE A 215 14.18 9.43 -18.79
CA PHE A 215 15.45 8.75 -18.55
C PHE A 215 15.87 7.84 -19.72
N ASP A 216 14.91 7.16 -20.37
CA ASP A 216 15.15 6.35 -21.57
C ASP A 216 15.68 7.22 -22.74
N GLU A 217 15.20 8.46 -22.86
CA GLU A 217 15.67 9.43 -23.85
C GLU A 217 17.14 9.86 -23.61
N LEU A 218 17.61 9.84 -22.36
CA LEU A 218 18.99 10.17 -21.98
C LEU A 218 19.98 9.04 -22.29
N LEU A 219 19.60 7.79 -22.05
CA LEU A 219 20.42 6.63 -22.42
C LEU A 219 20.63 6.54 -23.94
N ALA A 220 19.66 7.01 -24.71
CA ALA A 220 19.74 7.11 -26.17
C ALA A 220 20.60 8.30 -26.65
N LEU A 221 20.72 9.37 -25.84
CA LEU A 221 21.54 10.54 -26.16
C LEU A 221 23.03 10.37 -25.77
N GLU A 222 23.36 9.43 -24.87
CA GLU A 222 24.74 9.08 -24.49
C GLU A 222 25.39 7.99 -25.38
N SER A 223 24.64 7.39 -26.32
CA SER A 223 25.13 6.37 -27.28
C SER A 223 25.64 6.96 -28.58
#